data_AF-A0A3D0Z7N9-F1
#
_entry.id   AF-A0A3D0Z7N9-F1
#
_cell.length_a   1.000
_cell.length_b   1.000
_cell.length_c   1.000
_cell.angle_alpha   90.00
_cell.angle_beta   90.00
_cell.angle_gamma   90.00
#
_symmetry.space_group_name_H-M   'P 1'
#
loop_
_entity.id
_entity.type
_entity.pdbx_description
1 polymer ?
#
loop_
_entity_poly.entity_id
_entity_poly.type
_entity_poly.pdbx_seq_one_letter_code
_entity_poly.pdbx_strand_id
1 'polypeptide(L)'
;MVYIKTTMKTGVKIAACVCVIFVLLILFALIFFLRAPVLIVDDEPFIALYGKERILKQQILTSITLRRRVKQVIIADGAGPDVLVLALEEAAARPYCVIFPNRYAEGARRYNDRFPGIPAILLTGRAGTGAGDFGEREAFFVFSGSVGLDYYRAGLCAGILAGTDGRGIAALLDGAQTERRTDFTQGLRDAGIETDPLFPFVVSQLDAKDGYAAVVIAGFGGEYLEKNPRWPVVLFTWLNPALTSRETAVIFDDSPWAQAAAAVQMAGKNQKTGEIPAKALIFPKKVADDRIIRGLKNAVRAGLKKNAVSDG
;
A
#
# COMPACT_ATOMS: atom_id res chain seq x y z
N MET A 1 62.05 20.13 5.42
CA MET A 1 61.60 19.48 4.16
C MET A 1 60.98 18.11 4.48
N VAL A 2 59.80 18.06 5.14
CA VAL A 2 59.15 16.80 5.58
C VAL A 2 57.64 16.76 5.27
N TYR A 3 57.05 17.86 4.79
CA TYR A 3 55.59 17.98 4.65
C TYR A 3 54.96 17.38 3.37
N ILE A 4 55.78 17.00 2.37
CA ILE A 4 55.27 16.58 1.04
C ILE A 4 55.02 15.06 0.95
N LYS A 5 55.64 14.25 1.82
CA LYS A 5 55.56 12.78 1.72
C LYS A 5 54.28 12.18 2.32
N THR A 6 53.63 12.89 3.24
CA THR A 6 52.42 12.44 3.93
C THR A 6 51.14 12.64 3.09
N THR A 7 51.08 13.69 2.28
CA THR A 7 49.91 14.01 1.43
C THR A 7 49.74 13.03 0.26
N MET A 8 50.83 12.54 -0.34
CA MET A 8 50.75 11.53 -1.41
C MET A 8 50.12 10.20 -0.95
N LYS A 9 50.42 9.73 0.27
CA LYS A 9 49.86 8.47 0.80
C LYS A 9 48.36 8.57 1.06
N THR A 10 47.85 9.75 1.40
CA THR A 10 46.42 9.98 1.63
C THR A 10 45.64 10.01 0.32
N GLY A 11 46.20 10.62 -0.74
CA GLY A 11 45.58 10.66 -2.06
C GLY A 11 45.39 9.28 -2.69
N VAL A 12 46.40 8.40 -2.59
CA VAL A 12 46.31 7.01 -3.09
C VAL A 12 45.27 6.19 -2.33
N LYS A 13 45.14 6.38 -1.01
CA LYS A 13 44.12 5.69 -0.20
C LYS A 13 42.70 6.16 -0.56
N ILE A 14 42.50 7.46 -0.77
CA ILE A 14 41.22 8.01 -1.19
C ILE A 14 40.84 7.49 -2.58
N ALA A 15 41.78 7.52 -3.54
CA ALA A 15 41.55 6.99 -4.88
C ALA A 15 41.20 5.49 -4.86
N ALA A 16 41.92 4.69 -4.07
CA ALA A 16 41.62 3.27 -3.90
C ALA A 16 40.23 3.04 -3.29
N CYS A 17 39.85 3.80 -2.25
CA CYS A 17 38.51 3.72 -1.67
C CYS A 17 37.41 4.07 -2.68
N VAL A 18 37.59 5.13 -3.48
CA VAL A 18 36.64 5.53 -4.53
C VAL A 18 36.51 4.44 -5.59
N CYS A 19 37.62 3.85 -6.04
CA CYS A 19 37.60 2.73 -6.98
C CYS A 19 36.83 1.51 -6.43
N VAL A 20 37.05 1.14 -5.16
CA VAL A 20 36.32 0.02 -4.54
C VAL A 20 34.82 0.30 -4.47
N ILE A 21 34.41 1.50 -4.05
CA ILE A 21 32.99 1.89 -4.02
C ILE A 21 32.39 1.80 -5.43
N PHE A 22 33.10 2.29 -6.45
CA PHE A 22 32.64 2.25 -7.83
C PHE A 22 32.47 0.83 -8.36
N VAL A 23 33.44 -0.07 -8.09
CA VAL A 23 33.33 -1.48 -8.45
C VAL A 23 32.14 -2.15 -7.75
N LEU A 24 31.93 -1.86 -6.45
CA LEU A 24 30.79 -2.38 -5.70
C LEU A 24 29.45 -1.88 -6.25
N LEU A 25 29.37 -0.62 -6.68
CA LEU A 25 28.17 -0.07 -7.32
C LEU A 25 27.88 -0.73 -8.68
N ILE A 26 28.90 -0.95 -9.50
CA ILE A 26 28.77 -1.67 -10.78
C ILE A 26 28.30 -3.10 -10.53
N LEU A 27 28.92 -3.81 -9.58
CA LEU A 27 28.56 -5.18 -9.25
C LEU A 27 27.12 -5.26 -8.73
N PHE A 28 26.73 -4.34 -7.85
CA PHE A 28 25.36 -4.22 -7.36
C PHE A 28 24.38 -3.99 -8.50
N ALA A 29 24.67 -3.06 -9.42
CA ALA A 29 23.83 -2.80 -10.57
C ALA A 29 23.72 -4.04 -11.47
N LEU A 30 24.83 -4.70 -11.79
CA LEU A 30 24.86 -5.92 -12.59
C LEU A 30 23.99 -7.01 -11.97
N ILE A 31 24.16 -7.30 -10.67
CA ILE A 31 23.35 -8.30 -9.95
C ILE A 31 21.87 -7.91 -9.96
N PHE A 32 21.56 -6.63 -9.79
CA PHE A 32 20.19 -6.13 -9.81
C PHE A 32 19.51 -6.33 -11.17
N PHE A 33 20.22 -6.09 -12.28
CA PHE A 33 19.68 -6.28 -13.63
C PHE A 33 19.64 -7.75 -14.06
N LEU A 34 20.58 -8.59 -13.61
CA LEU A 34 20.62 -10.02 -13.92
C LEU A 34 19.54 -10.82 -13.19
N ARG A 35 19.03 -10.33 -12.05
CA ARG A 35 17.95 -11.01 -11.34
C ARG A 35 16.66 -11.00 -12.16
N ALA A 36 16.00 -12.16 -12.20
CA ALA A 36 14.65 -12.33 -12.73
C ALA A 36 13.72 -11.26 -12.14
N PRO A 37 12.94 -10.52 -12.96
CA PRO A 37 12.11 -9.42 -12.49
C PRO A 37 10.83 -9.90 -11.79
N VAL A 38 10.21 -9.06 -10.98
CA VAL A 38 8.80 -9.22 -10.58
C VAL A 38 7.94 -8.54 -11.62
N LEU A 39 6.85 -9.19 -12.06
CA LEU A 39 5.84 -8.57 -12.90
C LEU A 39 4.64 -8.17 -12.05
N ILE A 40 4.06 -7.00 -12.32
CA ILE A 40 2.81 -6.55 -11.71
C ILE A 40 1.83 -6.23 -12.84
N VAL A 41 0.66 -6.86 -12.80
CA VAL A 41 -0.42 -6.62 -13.76
C VAL A 41 -1.21 -5.39 -13.33
N ASP A 42 -1.34 -4.42 -14.24
CA ASP A 42 -2.19 -3.25 -14.11
C ASP A 42 -3.05 -3.08 -15.37
N ASP A 43 -4.04 -2.20 -15.33
CA ASP A 43 -4.79 -1.79 -16.51
C ASP A 43 -4.87 -0.28 -16.69
N GLU A 44 -5.37 0.13 -17.84
CA GLU A 44 -5.48 1.54 -18.20
C GLU A 44 -6.37 2.35 -17.24
N PRO A 45 -7.59 1.88 -16.86
CA PRO A 45 -8.40 2.56 -15.84
C PRO A 45 -7.67 2.77 -14.51
N PHE A 46 -6.98 1.75 -14.00
CA PHE A 46 -6.22 1.85 -12.76
C PHE A 46 -5.08 2.87 -12.91
N ILE A 47 -4.34 2.83 -14.02
CA ILE A 47 -3.24 3.77 -14.26
C ILE A 47 -3.73 5.22 -14.33
N ALA A 48 -4.87 5.44 -14.98
CA ALA A 48 -5.49 6.77 -15.09
C ALA A 48 -5.85 7.34 -13.71
N LEU A 49 -6.44 6.51 -12.85
CA LEU A 49 -6.95 6.92 -11.53
C LEU A 49 -5.87 6.92 -10.43
N TYR A 50 -4.90 6.00 -10.47
CA TYR A 50 -3.79 5.90 -9.50
C TYR A 50 -2.67 6.90 -9.82
N GLY A 51 -2.44 7.17 -11.11
CA GLY A 51 -1.51 8.15 -11.63
C GLY A 51 -0.12 7.58 -11.98
N LYS A 52 0.31 7.80 -13.24
CA LYS A 52 1.59 7.31 -13.79
C LYS A 52 2.82 7.68 -12.95
N GLU A 53 2.90 8.92 -12.45
CA GLU A 53 4.04 9.34 -11.61
C GLU A 53 4.13 8.55 -10.30
N ARG A 54 2.98 8.22 -9.70
CA ARG A 54 2.92 7.45 -8.46
C ARG A 54 3.32 6.00 -8.72
N ILE A 55 2.88 5.43 -9.85
CA ILE A 55 3.32 4.10 -10.31
C ILE A 55 4.83 4.08 -10.44
N LEU A 56 5.43 5.04 -11.17
CA LEU A 56 6.88 5.09 -11.34
C LEU A 56 7.63 5.17 -10.00
N LYS A 57 7.17 6.04 -9.08
CA LYS A 57 7.74 6.16 -7.73
C LYS A 57 7.64 4.84 -6.97
N GLN A 58 6.48 4.18 -6.97
CA GLN A 58 6.30 2.92 -6.26
C GLN A 58 7.07 1.78 -6.92
N GLN A 59 7.17 1.75 -8.25
CA GLN A 59 7.97 0.79 -8.98
C GLN A 59 9.45 0.88 -8.59
N ILE A 60 10.00 2.08 -8.49
CA ILE A 60 11.38 2.30 -8.02
C ILE A 60 11.52 1.85 -6.57
N LEU A 61 10.63 2.30 -5.67
CA LEU A 61 10.69 1.97 -4.24
C LEU A 61 10.57 0.46 -4.00
N THR A 62 9.60 -0.20 -4.65
CA THR A 62 9.40 -1.65 -4.57
C THR A 62 10.61 -2.39 -5.16
N SER A 63 11.17 -1.91 -6.27
CA SER A 63 12.37 -2.53 -6.86
C SER A 63 13.59 -2.46 -5.94
N ILE A 64 13.81 -1.31 -5.29
CA ILE A 64 14.89 -1.13 -4.30
C ILE A 64 14.65 -2.04 -3.10
N THR A 65 13.41 -2.07 -2.59
CA THR A 65 13.02 -2.87 -1.41
C THR A 65 13.23 -4.37 -1.67
N LEU A 66 12.88 -4.84 -2.86
CA LEU A 66 13.07 -6.23 -3.29
C LEU A 66 14.48 -6.53 -3.81
N ARG A 67 15.33 -5.50 -3.96
CA ARG A 67 16.66 -5.59 -4.59
C ARG A 67 16.63 -6.30 -5.95
N ARG A 68 15.60 -5.98 -6.73
CA ARG A 68 15.26 -6.65 -8.00
C ARG A 68 14.37 -5.73 -8.83
N ARG A 69 14.45 -5.81 -10.15
CA ARG A 69 13.56 -5.05 -11.03
C ARG A 69 12.10 -5.46 -10.86
N VAL A 70 11.23 -4.47 -10.73
CA VAL A 70 9.79 -4.64 -10.93
C VAL A 70 9.43 -4.07 -12.30
N LYS A 71 8.68 -4.83 -13.10
CA LYS A 71 8.11 -4.39 -14.37
C LYS A 71 6.60 -4.35 -14.25
N GLN A 72 6.00 -3.29 -14.77
CA GLN A 72 4.57 -3.20 -14.97
C GLN A 72 4.20 -3.89 -16.28
N VAL A 73 3.13 -4.67 -16.28
CA VAL A 73 2.50 -5.24 -17.47
C VAL A 73 1.11 -4.64 -17.55
N ILE A 74 0.90 -3.82 -18.58
CA ILE A 74 -0.33 -3.06 -18.76
C ILE A 74 -1.24 -3.84 -19.70
N ILE A 75 -2.44 -4.12 -19.22
CA ILE A 75 -3.45 -4.87 -19.96
C ILE A 75 -4.59 -3.91 -20.33
N ALA A 76 -5.12 -4.04 -21.54
CA ALA A 76 -6.29 -3.28 -21.96
C ALA A 76 -7.52 -3.69 -21.12
N ASP A 77 -8.42 -2.74 -20.87
CA ASP A 77 -9.66 -3.05 -20.17
C ASP A 77 -10.48 -4.11 -20.93
N GLY A 78 -11.04 -5.07 -20.19
CA GLY A 78 -11.78 -6.21 -20.77
C GLY A 78 -10.92 -7.26 -21.50
N ALA A 79 -9.59 -7.19 -21.47
CA ALA A 79 -8.76 -8.22 -22.10
C ALA A 79 -8.97 -9.60 -21.44
N GLY A 80 -9.13 -10.63 -22.29
CA GLY A 80 -9.28 -12.00 -21.83
C GLY A 80 -8.02 -12.57 -21.17
N PRO A 81 -8.16 -13.62 -20.35
CA PRO A 81 -7.04 -14.20 -19.59
C PRO A 81 -5.91 -14.75 -20.48
N ASP A 82 -6.19 -15.20 -21.71
CA ASP A 82 -5.15 -15.68 -22.63
C ASP A 82 -4.25 -14.56 -23.15
N VAL A 83 -4.84 -13.39 -23.45
CA VAL A 83 -4.09 -12.19 -23.86
C VAL A 83 -3.20 -11.71 -22.72
N LEU A 84 -3.71 -11.77 -21.48
CA LEU A 84 -2.95 -11.45 -20.29
C LEU A 84 -1.73 -12.37 -20.14
N VAL A 85 -1.91 -13.70 -20.28
CA VAL A 85 -0.81 -14.67 -20.16
C VAL A 85 0.25 -14.44 -21.24
N LEU A 86 -0.19 -14.19 -22.49
CA LEU A 86 0.73 -13.84 -23.58
C LEU A 86 1.52 -12.55 -23.28
N ALA A 87 0.87 -11.51 -22.77
CA ALA A 87 1.55 -10.27 -22.41
C ALA A 87 2.60 -10.47 -21.30
N LEU A 88 2.34 -11.36 -20.34
CA LEU A 88 3.30 -11.71 -19.30
C LEU A 88 4.52 -12.45 -19.84
N GLU A 89 4.33 -13.36 -20.80
CA GLU A 89 5.40 -14.09 -21.48
C GLU A 89 6.33 -13.16 -22.24
N GLU A 90 5.75 -12.24 -23.02
CA GLU A 90 6.49 -11.21 -23.77
C GLU A 90 7.25 -10.26 -22.83
N ALA A 91 6.70 -9.95 -21.65
CA ALA A 91 7.34 -9.06 -20.69
C ALA A 91 8.59 -9.69 -20.02
N ALA A 92 8.57 -10.99 -19.75
CA ALA A 92 9.72 -11.76 -19.28
C ALA A 92 9.50 -13.27 -19.44
N ALA A 93 10.47 -13.97 -20.02
CA ALA A 93 10.43 -15.43 -20.17
C ALA A 93 10.47 -16.20 -18.83
N ARG A 94 11.14 -15.65 -17.80
CA ARG A 94 11.26 -16.26 -16.45
C ARG A 94 11.26 -15.19 -15.36
N PRO A 95 10.11 -14.59 -15.04
CA PRO A 95 10.00 -13.70 -13.90
C PRO A 95 10.22 -14.46 -12.58
N TYR A 96 10.57 -13.72 -11.54
CA TYR A 96 10.67 -14.25 -10.18
C TYR A 96 9.30 -14.63 -9.63
N CYS A 97 8.29 -13.81 -9.92
CA CYS A 97 6.87 -14.03 -9.63
C CYS A 97 6.04 -13.01 -10.41
N VAL A 98 4.72 -13.22 -10.45
CA VAL A 98 3.75 -12.30 -11.05
C VAL A 98 2.69 -11.94 -10.03
N ILE A 99 2.37 -10.65 -9.93
CA ILE A 99 1.33 -10.12 -9.05
C ILE A 99 0.09 -9.74 -9.86
N PHE A 100 -1.06 -10.27 -9.44
CA PHE A 100 -2.36 -10.10 -10.05
C PHE A 100 -3.30 -9.37 -9.09
N PRO A 101 -3.91 -8.25 -9.49
CA PRO A 101 -5.10 -7.72 -8.84
C PRO A 101 -6.25 -8.75 -8.84
N ASN A 102 -7.12 -8.71 -7.83
CA ASN A 102 -8.23 -9.67 -7.65
C ASN A 102 -9.06 -9.95 -8.91
N ARG A 103 -9.38 -8.89 -9.67
CA ARG A 103 -10.18 -8.99 -10.90
C ARG A 103 -9.54 -9.86 -11.99
N TYR A 104 -8.25 -10.14 -11.89
CA TYR A 104 -7.50 -11.01 -12.80
C TYR A 104 -7.23 -12.40 -12.21
N ALA A 105 -8.02 -12.85 -11.22
CA ALA A 105 -7.88 -14.17 -10.61
C ALA A 105 -7.88 -15.31 -11.64
N GLU A 106 -8.76 -15.25 -12.64
CA GLU A 106 -8.80 -16.25 -13.72
C GLU A 106 -7.51 -16.22 -14.57
N GLY A 107 -6.98 -15.04 -14.84
CA GLY A 107 -5.67 -14.89 -15.52
C GLY A 107 -4.52 -15.43 -14.68
N ALA A 108 -4.56 -15.26 -13.35
CA ALA A 108 -3.58 -15.81 -12.42
C ALA A 108 -3.60 -17.35 -12.43
N ARG A 109 -4.80 -17.94 -12.45
CA ARG A 109 -4.98 -19.40 -12.56
C ARG A 109 -4.40 -19.92 -13.86
N ARG A 110 -4.81 -19.36 -15.01
CA ARG A 110 -4.28 -19.78 -16.32
C ARG A 110 -2.76 -19.60 -16.44
N TYR A 111 -2.23 -18.53 -15.85
CA TYR A 111 -0.77 -18.33 -15.80
C TYR A 111 -0.08 -19.43 -15.00
N ASN A 112 -0.61 -19.78 -13.82
CA ASN A 112 -0.05 -20.86 -13.00
C ASN A 112 -0.13 -22.23 -13.70
N ASP A 113 -1.26 -22.53 -14.36
CA ASP A 113 -1.43 -23.78 -15.10
C ASP A 113 -0.38 -23.91 -16.22
N ARG A 114 -0.04 -22.78 -16.87
CA ARG A 114 0.98 -22.73 -17.94
C ARG A 114 2.41 -22.68 -17.40
N PHE A 115 2.63 -22.07 -16.23
CA PHE A 115 3.95 -21.85 -15.62
C PHE A 115 4.00 -22.25 -14.12
N PRO A 116 3.80 -23.53 -13.77
CA PRO A 116 3.65 -23.96 -12.37
C PRO A 116 4.91 -23.76 -11.51
N GLY A 117 6.07 -23.53 -12.13
CA GLY A 117 7.32 -23.22 -11.44
C GLY A 117 7.51 -21.73 -11.09
N ILE A 118 6.58 -20.86 -11.47
CA ILE A 118 6.65 -19.41 -11.26
C ILE A 118 5.51 -18.99 -10.32
N PRO A 119 5.81 -18.44 -9.14
CA PRO A 119 4.77 -18.01 -8.21
C PRO A 119 3.82 -16.97 -8.82
N ALA A 120 2.53 -17.30 -8.85
CA ALA A 120 1.44 -16.36 -9.09
C ALA A 120 0.90 -15.85 -7.75
N ILE A 121 0.83 -14.53 -7.59
CA ILE A 121 0.40 -13.85 -6.36
C ILE A 121 -0.90 -13.10 -6.67
N LEU A 122 -2.00 -13.48 -6.03
CA LEU A 122 -3.29 -12.80 -6.12
C LEU A 122 -3.47 -11.84 -4.94
N LEU A 123 -3.73 -10.57 -5.23
CA LEU A 123 -4.04 -9.54 -4.24
C LEU A 123 -5.55 -9.30 -4.21
N THR A 124 -6.21 -9.72 -3.13
CA THR A 124 -7.68 -9.69 -3.02
C THR A 124 -8.23 -8.34 -2.52
N GLY A 125 -7.37 -7.35 -2.26
CA GLY A 125 -7.78 -6.13 -1.56
C GLY A 125 -8.20 -6.45 -0.12
N ARG A 126 -9.12 -5.68 0.48
CA ARG A 126 -9.61 -5.95 1.84
C ARG A 126 -10.56 -7.15 1.87
N ALA A 127 -10.21 -8.19 2.63
CA ALA A 127 -11.05 -9.38 2.76
C ALA A 127 -12.45 -9.02 3.31
N GLY A 128 -13.51 -9.39 2.58
CA GLY A 128 -14.90 -9.18 2.99
C GLY A 128 -15.83 -8.66 1.89
N THR A 129 -15.29 -8.16 0.78
CA THR A 129 -16.06 -7.87 -0.43
C THR A 129 -15.79 -8.94 -1.48
N GLY A 130 -16.49 -10.07 -1.38
CA GLY A 130 -16.51 -11.07 -2.45
C GLY A 130 -15.18 -11.75 -2.72
N ALA A 131 -14.47 -12.22 -1.68
CA ALA A 131 -13.67 -13.42 -1.84
C ALA A 131 -14.65 -14.57 -2.11
N GLY A 132 -15.19 -14.60 -3.34
CA GLY A 132 -15.85 -15.75 -3.88
C GLY A 132 -14.92 -16.92 -3.68
N ASP A 133 -15.51 -18.08 -3.44
CA ASP A 133 -14.81 -19.33 -3.25
C ASP A 133 -14.00 -19.63 -4.53
N PHE A 134 -12.80 -19.05 -4.62
CA PHE A 134 -11.87 -19.28 -5.71
C PHE A 134 -11.35 -20.69 -5.47
N GLY A 135 -12.08 -21.65 -6.03
CA GLY A 135 -11.84 -23.07 -5.89
C GLY A 135 -10.36 -23.41 -6.01
N GLU A 136 -9.95 -24.33 -5.14
CA GLU A 136 -8.59 -24.81 -4.87
C GLU A 136 -7.55 -23.71 -4.66
N ARG A 137 -7.36 -23.36 -3.38
CA ARG A 137 -6.29 -22.48 -2.83
C ARG A 137 -4.86 -22.96 -3.14
N GLU A 138 -4.68 -23.95 -4.00
CA GLU A 138 -3.40 -24.58 -4.29
C GLU A 138 -2.68 -23.98 -5.50
N ALA A 139 -3.39 -23.32 -6.41
CA ALA A 139 -2.82 -22.84 -7.67
C ALA A 139 -2.08 -21.48 -7.55
N PHE A 140 -2.28 -20.70 -6.50
CA PHE A 140 -1.61 -19.40 -6.36
C PHE A 140 -1.54 -18.95 -4.91
N PHE A 141 -0.69 -17.97 -4.65
CA PHE A 141 -0.53 -17.34 -3.36
C PHE A 141 -1.59 -16.25 -3.21
N VAL A 142 -2.36 -16.25 -2.11
CA VAL A 142 -3.46 -15.31 -1.90
C VAL A 142 -3.14 -14.37 -0.75
N PHE A 143 -3.07 -13.07 -1.03
CA PHE A 143 -2.84 -12.05 0.00
C PHE A 143 -3.98 -11.05 0.04
N SER A 144 -4.33 -10.66 1.26
CA SER A 144 -5.42 -9.72 1.52
C SER A 144 -4.97 -8.56 2.41
N GLY A 145 -5.74 -7.47 2.38
CA GLY A 145 -5.57 -6.35 3.28
C GLY A 145 -5.89 -6.75 4.71
N SER A 146 -5.02 -6.44 5.68
CA SER A 146 -5.31 -6.71 7.09
C SER A 146 -6.39 -5.75 7.60
N VAL A 147 -7.64 -6.22 7.55
CA VAL A 147 -8.84 -5.39 7.73
C VAL A 147 -8.90 -4.78 9.13
N GLY A 148 -8.71 -5.59 10.17
CA GLY A 148 -8.80 -5.11 11.54
C GLY A 148 -7.70 -4.09 11.87
N LEU A 149 -6.46 -4.38 11.49
CA LEU A 149 -5.33 -3.47 11.69
C LEU A 149 -5.50 -2.14 10.92
N ASP A 150 -6.04 -2.20 9.71
CA ASP A 150 -6.31 -1.02 8.90
C ASP A 150 -7.39 -0.14 9.53
N TYR A 151 -8.47 -0.72 10.07
CA TYR A 151 -9.51 0.03 10.80
C TYR A 151 -9.03 0.56 12.14
N TYR A 152 -8.26 -0.21 12.91
CA TYR A 152 -7.58 0.27 14.12
C TYR A 152 -6.70 1.49 13.83
N ARG A 153 -5.89 1.43 12.76
CA ARG A 153 -5.05 2.56 12.36
C ARG A 153 -5.87 3.75 11.86
N ALA A 154 -7.01 3.52 11.21
CA ALA A 154 -7.90 4.60 10.84
C ALA A 154 -8.54 5.27 12.07
N GLY A 155 -8.88 4.49 13.10
CA GLY A 155 -9.31 5.00 14.41
C GLY A 155 -8.25 5.89 15.04
N LEU A 156 -7.00 5.41 15.12
CA LEU A 156 -5.87 6.23 15.59
C LEU A 156 -5.73 7.53 14.79
N CYS A 157 -5.82 7.45 13.47
CA CYS A 157 -5.74 8.63 12.60
C CYS A 157 -6.87 9.63 12.87
N ALA A 158 -8.10 9.14 12.98
CA ALA A 158 -9.27 9.97 13.26
C ALA A 158 -9.16 10.64 14.63
N GLY A 159 -8.70 9.93 15.66
CA GLY A 159 -8.52 10.51 16.99
C GLY A 159 -7.42 11.56 17.04
N ILE A 160 -6.29 11.34 16.36
CA ILE A 160 -5.21 12.32 16.25
C ILE A 160 -5.67 13.57 15.47
N LEU A 161 -6.51 13.40 14.44
CA LEU A 161 -7.10 14.53 13.71
C LEU A 161 -8.13 15.28 14.56
N ALA A 162 -8.91 14.57 15.38
CA ALA A 162 -9.89 15.18 16.27
C ALA A 162 -9.25 15.99 17.41
N GLY A 163 -8.08 15.56 17.91
CA GLY A 163 -7.36 16.28 18.95
C GLY A 163 -8.23 16.55 20.18
N THR A 164 -8.30 17.82 20.60
CA THR A 164 -9.15 18.29 21.72
C THR A 164 -10.37 19.08 21.25
N ASP A 165 -10.74 18.96 19.98
CA ASP A 165 -11.68 19.86 19.30
C ASP A 165 -13.14 19.67 19.76
N GLY A 166 -13.42 18.63 20.57
CA GLY A 166 -14.73 18.37 21.18
C GLY A 166 -15.83 17.95 20.20
N ARG A 167 -15.64 18.18 18.90
CA ARG A 167 -16.55 17.75 17.82
C ARG A 167 -16.53 16.22 17.66
N GLY A 168 -17.66 15.67 17.21
CA GLY A 168 -17.81 14.23 17.01
C GLY A 168 -16.95 13.67 15.87
N ILE A 169 -16.78 12.35 15.86
CA ILE A 169 -16.12 11.59 14.78
C ILE A 169 -17.18 10.72 14.11
N ALA A 170 -17.16 10.65 12.78
CA ALA A 170 -18.01 9.73 12.02
C ALA A 170 -17.18 8.74 11.22
N ALA A 171 -17.63 7.49 11.12
CA ALA A 171 -16.94 6.42 10.43
C ALA A 171 -17.91 5.60 9.57
N LEU A 172 -17.86 5.80 8.26
CA LEU A 172 -18.53 4.98 7.26
C LEU A 172 -17.63 3.82 6.93
N LEU A 173 -17.84 2.70 7.62
CA LEU A 173 -17.09 1.47 7.40
C LEU A 173 -17.92 0.55 6.49
N ASP A 174 -17.38 0.18 5.33
CA ASP A 174 -18.03 -0.76 4.40
C ASP A 174 -18.54 -1.99 5.16
N GLY A 175 -19.80 -2.39 4.94
CA GLY A 175 -20.45 -3.54 5.57
C GLY A 175 -20.30 -3.61 7.09
N ALA A 176 -21.32 -3.11 7.82
CA ALA A 176 -21.42 -2.96 9.28
C ALA A 176 -21.14 -4.23 10.13
N GLN A 177 -19.92 -4.77 10.07
CA GLN A 177 -19.46 -5.88 10.90
C GLN A 177 -18.96 -5.34 12.24
N THR A 178 -19.42 -5.94 13.33
CA THR A 178 -19.11 -5.55 14.72
C THR A 178 -17.61 -5.49 14.99
N GLU A 179 -16.83 -6.38 14.39
CA GLU A 179 -15.37 -6.45 14.55
C GLU A 179 -14.68 -5.18 14.02
N ARG A 180 -15.05 -4.70 12.83
CA ARG A 180 -14.47 -3.49 12.22
C ARG A 180 -14.70 -2.25 13.07
N ARG A 181 -15.90 -2.15 13.65
CA ARG A 181 -16.25 -1.08 14.60
C ARG A 181 -15.43 -1.19 15.87
N THR A 182 -15.23 -2.40 16.37
CA THR A 182 -14.44 -2.67 17.58
C THR A 182 -12.99 -2.24 17.39
N ASP A 183 -12.34 -2.65 16.30
CA ASP A 183 -10.96 -2.28 15.98
C ASP A 183 -10.81 -0.76 15.82
N PHE A 184 -11.72 -0.15 15.06
CA PHE A 184 -11.75 1.30 14.87
C PHE A 184 -11.90 2.06 16.20
N THR A 185 -12.86 1.66 17.04
CA THR A 185 -13.09 2.25 18.36
C THR A 185 -11.89 2.05 19.26
N GLN A 186 -11.26 0.87 19.27
CA GLN A 186 -10.02 0.67 20.02
C GLN A 186 -8.91 1.62 19.57
N GLY A 187 -8.79 1.85 18.26
CA GLY A 187 -7.86 2.85 17.73
C GLY A 187 -8.15 4.27 18.19
N LEU A 188 -9.43 4.65 18.33
CA LEU A 188 -9.82 5.94 18.90
C LEU A 188 -9.45 6.07 20.38
N ARG A 189 -9.73 5.04 21.17
CA ARG A 189 -9.42 5.00 22.61
C ARG A 189 -7.92 5.11 22.84
N ASP A 190 -7.13 4.38 22.06
CA ASP A 190 -5.66 4.45 22.11
C ASP A 190 -5.12 5.84 21.69
N ALA A 191 -5.90 6.63 20.95
CA ALA A 191 -5.60 8.03 20.63
C ALA A 191 -6.07 9.01 21.71
N GLY A 192 -6.69 8.53 22.79
CA GLY A 192 -7.22 9.35 23.89
C GLY A 192 -8.62 9.91 23.65
N ILE A 193 -9.36 9.39 22.67
CA ILE A 193 -10.75 9.78 22.42
C ILE A 193 -11.69 8.82 23.15
N GLU A 194 -12.39 9.36 24.15
CA GLU A 194 -13.34 8.59 24.96
C GLU A 194 -14.79 8.66 24.48
N THR A 195 -15.07 9.48 23.46
CA THR A 195 -16.40 9.57 22.86
C THR A 195 -16.58 8.51 21.79
N ASP A 196 -17.73 7.84 21.81
CA ASP A 196 -18.05 6.87 20.78
C ASP A 196 -18.29 7.57 19.43
N PRO A 197 -17.72 7.04 18.34
CA PRO A 197 -17.95 7.59 17.01
C PRO A 197 -19.36 7.27 16.51
N LEU A 198 -19.87 8.13 15.63
CA LEU A 198 -21.04 7.82 14.83
C LEU A 198 -20.64 6.82 13.73
N PHE A 199 -21.43 5.76 13.55
CA PHE A 199 -21.26 4.80 12.46
C PHE A 199 -22.44 4.87 11.47
N PRO A 200 -22.45 5.83 10.54
CA PRO A 200 -23.50 5.89 9.53
C PRO A 200 -23.35 4.77 8.52
N PHE A 201 -24.49 4.30 8.01
CA PHE A 201 -24.56 3.32 6.93
C PHE A 201 -24.39 3.96 5.55
N VAL A 202 -24.84 5.21 5.40
CA VAL A 202 -24.78 5.96 4.14
C VAL A 202 -24.37 7.41 4.39
N VAL A 203 -23.79 8.05 3.38
CA VAL A 203 -23.29 9.44 3.45
C VAL A 203 -24.39 10.44 3.83
N SER A 204 -25.63 10.20 3.42
CA SER A 204 -26.76 11.08 3.73
C SER A 204 -27.15 11.12 5.21
N GLN A 205 -26.65 10.19 6.04
CA GLN A 205 -26.85 10.18 7.49
C GLN A 205 -25.84 11.06 8.24
N LEU A 206 -24.87 11.65 7.53
CA LEU A 206 -23.98 12.66 8.10
C LEU A 206 -24.71 13.99 8.14
N ASP A 207 -25.35 14.29 9.27
CA ASP A 207 -26.02 15.56 9.53
C ASP A 207 -25.50 16.17 10.83
N ALA A 208 -24.28 16.70 10.79
CA ALA A 208 -23.72 17.47 11.89
C ALA A 208 -23.81 18.95 11.53
N LYS A 209 -24.81 19.64 12.10
CA LYS A 209 -24.99 21.10 12.01
C LYS A 209 -23.72 21.87 12.41
N ASP A 210 -22.92 21.31 13.33
CA ASP A 210 -21.66 21.87 13.83
C ASP A 210 -20.40 21.21 13.21
N GLY A 211 -20.59 20.24 12.31
CA GLY A 211 -19.53 19.49 11.63
C GLY A 211 -18.83 18.41 12.47
N TYR A 212 -18.01 17.61 11.79
CA TYR A 212 -17.20 16.55 12.41
C TYR A 212 -15.74 16.97 12.57
N ALA A 213 -15.10 16.48 13.63
CA ALA A 213 -13.66 16.63 13.85
C ALA A 213 -12.86 15.79 12.84
N ALA A 214 -13.36 14.59 12.53
CA ALA A 214 -12.82 13.72 11.50
C ALA A 214 -13.92 12.82 10.94
N VAL A 215 -13.84 12.52 9.64
CA VAL A 215 -14.69 11.53 8.98
C VAL A 215 -13.83 10.45 8.35
N VAL A 216 -14.17 9.19 8.62
CA VAL A 216 -13.51 8.03 8.03
C VAL A 216 -14.44 7.39 7.00
N ILE A 217 -13.90 7.11 5.81
CA ILE A 217 -14.68 6.55 4.70
C ILE A 217 -13.93 5.35 4.14
N ALA A 218 -14.47 4.17 4.39
CA ALA A 218 -14.07 2.93 3.76
C ALA A 218 -15.07 2.56 2.66
N GLY A 219 -14.70 2.81 1.41
CA GLY A 219 -15.56 2.57 0.24
C GLY A 219 -15.58 3.75 -0.73
N PHE A 220 -16.46 3.69 -1.73
CA PHE A 220 -16.65 4.76 -2.71
C PHE A 220 -17.30 5.99 -2.05
N GLY A 221 -16.47 6.92 -1.60
CA GLY A 221 -16.89 8.18 -0.97
C GLY A 221 -17.15 9.34 -1.94
N GLY A 222 -17.39 9.07 -3.23
CA GLY A 222 -17.53 10.12 -4.25
C GLY A 222 -18.58 11.17 -3.88
N GLU A 223 -19.78 10.71 -3.47
CA GLU A 223 -20.86 11.59 -3.03
C GLU A 223 -20.54 12.43 -1.78
N TYR A 224 -19.65 11.93 -0.92
CA TYR A 224 -19.22 12.67 0.27
C TYR A 224 -18.32 13.85 -0.09
N LEU A 225 -17.34 13.62 -1.00
CA LEU A 225 -16.37 14.63 -1.40
C LEU A 225 -17.05 15.85 -2.06
N GLU A 226 -18.22 15.65 -2.66
CA GLU A 226 -19.00 16.72 -3.29
C GLU A 226 -19.84 17.54 -2.29
N LYS A 227 -20.42 16.89 -1.26
CA LYS A 227 -21.42 17.52 -0.39
C LYS A 227 -20.84 18.27 0.81
N ASN A 228 -19.71 17.81 1.37
CA ASN A 228 -19.19 18.34 2.64
C ASN A 228 -17.67 18.56 2.63
N PRO A 229 -17.16 19.52 1.85
CA PRO A 229 -15.73 19.74 1.63
C PRO A 229 -15.06 20.49 2.78
N ARG A 230 -15.42 20.27 4.05
CA ARG A 230 -14.81 20.99 5.19
C ARG A 230 -14.32 20.10 6.32
N TRP A 231 -14.67 18.82 6.33
CA TRP A 231 -14.30 17.94 7.43
C TRP A 231 -13.04 17.15 7.08
N PRO A 232 -12.03 17.06 7.98
CA PRO A 232 -10.85 16.24 7.76
C PRO A 232 -11.23 14.80 7.46
N VAL A 233 -10.71 14.23 6.36
CA VAL A 233 -11.07 12.88 5.89
C VAL A 233 -9.91 11.90 6.02
N VAL A 234 -10.19 10.74 6.59
CA VAL A 234 -9.41 9.52 6.44
C VAL A 234 -10.10 8.65 5.40
N LEU A 235 -9.47 8.48 4.24
CA LEU A 235 -10.07 7.82 3.10
C LEU A 235 -9.35 6.51 2.81
N PHE A 236 -10.09 5.42 2.69
CA PHE A 236 -9.54 4.18 2.18
C PHE A 236 -9.73 4.12 0.67
N THR A 237 -8.65 4.37 -0.05
CA THR A 237 -8.66 4.40 -1.51
C THR A 237 -7.24 4.27 -2.05
N TRP A 238 -7.14 3.84 -3.28
CA TRP A 238 -5.90 3.87 -4.05
C TRP A 238 -5.83 5.10 -4.98
N LEU A 239 -6.89 5.91 -5.10
CA LEU A 239 -6.91 7.08 -5.98
C LEU A 239 -5.70 8.00 -5.80
N ASN A 240 -5.26 8.61 -6.89
CA ASN A 240 -4.25 9.66 -6.87
C ASN A 240 -4.70 10.77 -5.90
N PRO A 241 -3.86 11.21 -4.95
CA PRO A 241 -4.22 12.29 -4.03
C PRO A 241 -4.61 13.60 -4.73
N ALA A 242 -4.17 13.83 -5.96
CA ALA A 242 -4.61 14.99 -6.76
C ALA A 242 -6.09 14.93 -7.15
N LEU A 243 -6.69 13.73 -7.16
CA LEU A 243 -8.09 13.47 -7.50
C LEU A 243 -8.99 13.38 -6.26
N THR A 244 -8.43 13.47 -5.05
CA THR A 244 -9.21 13.51 -3.81
C THR A 244 -9.43 14.95 -3.36
N SER A 245 -10.46 15.20 -2.55
CA SER A 245 -10.73 16.55 -2.06
C SER A 245 -9.57 17.11 -1.21
N ARG A 246 -9.57 18.42 -1.01
CA ARG A 246 -8.53 19.11 -0.23
C ARG A 246 -8.54 18.68 1.23
N GLU A 247 -9.67 18.18 1.70
CA GLU A 247 -9.91 17.80 3.08
C GLU A 247 -9.40 16.40 3.40
N THR A 248 -8.96 15.65 2.39
CA THR A 248 -8.35 14.34 2.59
C THR A 248 -6.99 14.50 3.28
N ALA A 249 -6.93 14.14 4.56
CA ALA A 249 -5.75 14.23 5.40
C ALA A 249 -4.90 12.95 5.34
N VAL A 250 -5.55 11.78 5.25
CA VAL A 250 -4.91 10.47 5.19
C VAL A 250 -5.56 9.60 4.14
N ILE A 251 -4.75 8.94 3.32
CA ILE A 251 -5.19 7.86 2.42
C ILE A 251 -4.61 6.53 2.89
N PHE A 252 -5.46 5.53 3.09
CA PHE A 252 -5.03 4.14 3.26
C PHE A 252 -5.01 3.47 1.88
N ASP A 253 -3.81 3.42 1.30
CA ASP A 253 -3.53 2.87 -0.01
C ASP A 253 -3.44 1.34 0.05
N ASP A 254 -4.45 0.69 -0.50
CA ASP A 254 -4.59 -0.76 -0.66
C ASP A 254 -4.35 -1.22 -2.11
N SER A 255 -3.71 -0.38 -2.93
CA SER A 255 -3.36 -0.75 -4.29
C SER A 255 -2.40 -1.94 -4.36
N PRO A 256 -2.35 -2.64 -5.52
CA PRO A 256 -1.32 -3.65 -5.78
C PRO A 256 0.10 -3.16 -5.49
N TRP A 257 0.40 -1.91 -5.86
CA TRP A 257 1.70 -1.29 -5.64
C TRP A 257 2.05 -1.09 -4.16
N ALA A 258 1.08 -0.78 -3.31
CA ALA A 258 1.29 -0.61 -1.88
C ALA A 258 1.62 -1.94 -1.18
N GLN A 259 1.05 -3.05 -1.68
CA GLN A 259 1.17 -4.38 -1.08
C GLN A 259 2.28 -5.24 -1.71
N ALA A 260 2.74 -4.88 -2.92
CA ALA A 260 3.64 -5.70 -3.74
C ALA A 260 4.90 -6.18 -3.00
N ALA A 261 5.61 -5.30 -2.33
CA ALA A 261 6.86 -5.67 -1.66
C ALA A 261 6.64 -6.72 -0.57
N ALA A 262 5.61 -6.53 0.26
CA ALA A 262 5.28 -7.46 1.34
C ALA A 262 4.79 -8.81 0.77
N ALA A 263 3.91 -8.77 -0.23
CA ALA A 263 3.39 -9.98 -0.87
C ALA A 263 4.52 -10.84 -1.47
N VAL A 264 5.46 -10.21 -2.18
CA VAL A 264 6.62 -10.91 -2.75
C VAL A 264 7.54 -11.48 -1.68
N GLN A 265 7.77 -10.73 -0.59
CA GLN A 265 8.58 -11.21 0.53
C GLN A 265 7.94 -12.41 1.23
N MET A 266 6.63 -12.39 1.45
CA MET A 266 5.89 -13.51 2.05
C MET A 266 5.86 -14.72 1.12
N ALA A 267 5.62 -14.51 -0.19
CA ALA A 267 5.72 -15.58 -1.19
C ALA A 267 7.12 -16.19 -1.25
N GLY A 268 8.18 -15.37 -1.14
CA GLY A 268 9.57 -15.84 -1.05
C GLY A 268 9.89 -16.63 0.24
N LYS A 269 9.08 -16.47 1.29
CA LYS A 269 9.09 -17.30 2.50
C LYS A 269 8.17 -18.53 2.39
N ASN A 270 7.64 -18.81 1.20
CA ASN A 270 6.68 -19.90 0.92
C ASN A 270 5.34 -19.79 1.70
N GLN A 271 4.93 -18.59 2.10
CA GLN A 271 3.64 -18.38 2.75
C GLN A 271 2.53 -18.26 1.69
N LYS A 272 1.77 -19.35 1.46
CA LYS A 272 0.70 -19.41 0.45
C LYS A 272 -0.43 -18.39 0.70
N THR A 273 -0.65 -18.00 1.95
CA THR A 273 -1.65 -17.01 2.32
C THR A 273 -1.10 -16.00 3.31
N GLY A 274 -1.65 -14.79 3.31
CA GLY A 274 -1.23 -13.77 4.27
C GLY A 274 -2.05 -12.49 4.25
N GLU A 275 -1.92 -11.72 5.32
CA GLU A 275 -2.49 -10.39 5.44
C GLU A 275 -1.40 -9.32 5.35
N ILE A 276 -1.69 -8.25 4.61
CA ILE A 276 -0.79 -7.14 4.36
C ILE A 276 -1.53 -5.85 4.70
N PRO A 277 -1.05 -5.04 5.66
CA PRO A 277 -1.71 -3.78 5.98
C PRO A 277 -1.62 -2.78 4.83
N ALA A 278 -2.66 -1.95 4.68
CA ALA A 278 -2.62 -0.83 3.73
C ALA A 278 -1.54 0.19 4.12
N LYS A 279 -0.96 0.82 3.10
CA LYS A 279 0.05 1.86 3.28
C LYS A 279 -0.64 3.19 3.55
N ALA A 280 -0.42 3.75 4.74
CA ALA A 280 -0.96 5.06 5.09
C ALA A 280 -0.13 6.17 4.43
N LEU A 281 -0.77 7.00 3.61
CA LEU A 281 -0.23 8.22 3.02
C LEU A 281 -0.80 9.41 3.77
N ILE A 282 0.07 10.17 4.43
CA ILE A 282 -0.30 11.33 5.26
C ILE A 282 0.03 12.61 4.48
N PHE A 283 -0.94 13.53 4.37
CA PHE A 283 -0.79 14.76 3.59
C PHE A 283 -0.52 15.98 4.45
N PRO A 284 0.73 16.49 4.47
CA PRO A 284 1.12 17.52 5.42
C PRO A 284 0.56 18.91 5.12
N LYS A 285 0.03 19.14 3.91
CA LYS A 285 -0.42 20.46 3.45
C LYS A 285 -1.92 20.57 3.24
N LYS A 286 -2.65 19.45 3.42
CA LYS A 286 -4.06 19.37 3.06
C LYS A 286 -4.98 19.74 4.22
N VAL A 287 -4.69 19.27 5.44
CA VAL A 287 -5.49 19.61 6.65
C VAL A 287 -4.72 19.54 7.97
N ALA A 288 -3.55 18.87 8.03
CA ALA A 288 -2.90 18.52 9.30
C ALA A 288 -1.74 19.46 9.70
N ASP A 289 -1.69 19.85 10.98
CA ASP A 289 -0.54 20.50 11.63
C ASP A 289 0.68 19.54 11.66
N ASP A 290 1.90 20.08 11.57
CA ASP A 290 3.18 19.34 11.73
C ASP A 290 3.25 18.49 13.00
N ARG A 291 2.59 18.91 14.08
CA ARG A 291 2.45 18.11 15.31
C ARG A 291 1.56 16.88 15.09
N ILE A 292 0.41 17.05 14.42
CA ILE A 292 -0.53 15.98 14.05
C ILE A 292 0.18 14.99 13.11
N ILE A 293 0.91 15.48 12.11
CA ILE A 293 1.64 14.64 11.15
C ILE A 293 2.72 13.80 11.84
N ARG A 294 3.47 14.38 12.79
CA ARG A 294 4.46 13.63 13.58
C ARG A 294 3.79 12.57 14.45
N GLY A 295 2.69 12.92 15.10
CA GLY A 295 1.86 11.97 15.86
C GLY A 295 1.38 10.80 15.00
N LEU A 296 0.77 11.10 13.85
CA LEU A 296 0.29 10.11 12.89
C LEU A 296 1.42 9.20 12.39
N LYS A 297 2.58 9.77 12.01
CA LYS A 297 3.74 8.99 11.55
C LYS A 297 4.25 8.05 12.64
N ASN A 298 4.29 8.51 13.89
CA ASN A 298 4.74 7.69 15.02
C ASN A 298 3.73 6.60 15.36
N ALA A 299 2.43 6.91 15.37
CA ALA A 299 1.36 5.95 15.62
C ALA A 299 1.30 4.86 14.53
N VAL A 300 1.40 5.25 13.25
CA VAL A 300 1.51 4.30 12.13
C VAL A 300 2.75 3.40 12.29
N ARG A 301 3.90 3.95 12.67
CA ARG A 301 5.11 3.16 12.92
C ARG A 301 4.95 2.21 14.11
N ALA A 302 4.25 2.61 15.17
CA ALA A 302 3.98 1.76 16.32
C ALA A 302 3.07 0.58 15.95
N GLY A 303 2.05 0.81 15.12
CA GLY A 303 1.21 -0.26 14.54
C GLY A 303 1.99 -1.21 13.63
N LEU A 304 2.96 -0.71 12.85
CA LEU A 304 3.87 -1.56 12.07
C LEU A 304 4.80 -2.39 12.97
N LYS A 305 5.30 -1.82 14.07
CA LYS A 305 6.18 -2.55 15.00
C LYS A 305 5.45 -3.63 15.81
N LYS A 306 4.19 -3.41 16.20
CA LYS A 306 3.38 -4.43 16.88
C LYS A 306 3.15 -5.68 16.02
N ASN A 307 3.14 -5.55 14.69
CA ASN A 307 2.97 -6.67 13.75
C ASN A 307 4.27 -7.14 13.08
N ALA A 308 5.34 -6.35 13.12
CA ALA A 308 6.68 -6.78 12.70
C ALA A 308 7.40 -7.62 13.76
N VAL A 309 6.76 -7.84 14.91
CA VAL A 309 7.17 -8.77 15.96
C VAL A 309 6.04 -9.79 16.13
N SER A 310 5.83 -10.62 15.10
CA SER A 310 5.24 -11.93 15.28
C SER A 310 5.95 -12.91 14.35
N ASP A 311 6.70 -13.78 15.02
CA ASP A 311 7.35 -15.03 14.62
C ASP A 311 8.65 -14.96 13.79
N GLY A 312 9.67 -15.61 14.38
CA GLY A 312 10.94 -15.93 13.75
C GLY A 312 10.85 -17.07 12.76
#